data_AF-A0A7S1MEW0-F1
#
_entry.id   AF-A0A7S1MEW0-F1
#
_cell.length_a   1.000
_cell.length_b   1.000
_cell.length_c   1.000
_cell.angle_alpha   90.00
_cell.angle_beta   90.00
_cell.angle_gamma   90.00
#
_symmetry.space_group_name_H-M   'P 1'
#
loop_
_entity.id
_entity.type
_entity.pdbx_description
1 polymer ?
#
loop_
_entity_poly.entity_id
_entity_poly.type
_entity_poly.pdbx_seq_one_letter_code
_entity_poly.pdbx_strand_id
1 'polypeptide(L)'
;IAQHVEWLVAQMRSALRQHAGSGLPVWFLVDCPGQVEFYVHSEGLATVVKTLTKQLRATVTMTHLCDAVVATRDVPTYVSTCLLCLSCMVELELPHVNVFTKWDLVVMQEGGDDDERCNYLDTGSFLDEHFNRMWANGRTLPPIAPPG
;
A
#
# COMPACT_ATOMS: atom_id res chain seq x y z
N ILE A 1 -15.70 5.83 -19.66
CA ILE A 1 -14.96 6.15 -18.43
C ILE A 1 -15.54 7.40 -17.75
N ALA A 2 -15.56 8.57 -18.40
CA ALA A 2 -16.04 9.83 -17.80
C ALA A 2 -17.41 9.75 -17.07
N GLN A 3 -18.46 9.21 -17.72
CA GLN A 3 -19.79 9.05 -17.09
C GLN A 3 -19.78 8.17 -15.83
N HIS A 4 -18.95 7.12 -15.79
CA HIS A 4 -18.82 6.26 -14.62
C HIS A 4 -18.07 6.95 -13.47
N VAL A 5 -17.09 7.79 -13.79
CA VAL A 5 -16.36 8.58 -12.78
C VAL A 5 -17.27 9.65 -12.17
N GLU A 6 -18.10 10.32 -12.97
CA GLU A 6 -19.08 11.29 -12.47
C GLU A 6 -20.09 10.65 -11.53
N TRP A 7 -20.60 9.46 -11.88
CA TRP A 7 -21.47 8.70 -11.00
C TRP A 7 -20.78 8.34 -9.68
N LEU A 8 -19.52 7.89 -9.72
CA LEU A 8 -18.73 7.58 -8.53
C LEU A 8 -18.56 8.81 -7.62
N VAL A 9 -18.20 9.96 -8.19
CA VAL A 9 -18.04 11.22 -7.45
C VAL A 9 -19.36 11.63 -6.79
N ALA A 10 -20.49 11.48 -7.49
CA ALA A 10 -21.80 11.79 -6.93
C ALA A 10 -22.13 10.92 -5.71
N GLN A 11 -21.83 9.61 -5.78
CA GLN A 11 -22.00 8.70 -4.65
C GLN A 11 -21.12 9.08 -3.46
N MET A 12 -19.83 9.34 -3.69
CA MET A 12 -18.91 9.75 -2.63
C MET A 12 -19.32 11.07 -1.97
N ARG A 13 -19.83 12.04 -2.74
CA ARG A 13 -20.38 13.30 -2.20
C ARG A 13 -21.61 13.06 -1.32
N SER A 14 -22.49 12.15 -1.72
CA SER A 14 -23.66 11.78 -0.90
C SER A 14 -23.23 11.19 0.44
N ALA A 15 -22.27 10.25 0.42
CA ALA A 15 -21.71 9.64 1.63
C ALA A 15 -21.03 10.66 2.56
N LEU A 16 -20.25 11.60 1.99
CA LEU A 16 -19.64 12.69 2.76
C LEU A 16 -20.68 13.56 3.47
N ARG A 17 -21.80 13.89 2.81
CA ARG A 17 -22.87 14.70 3.43
C ARG A 17 -23.54 13.99 4.59
N GLN A 18 -23.73 12.68 4.50
CA GLN A 18 -24.32 11.87 5.58
C GLN A 18 -23.43 11.84 6.83
N HIS A 19 -22.12 11.89 6.65
CA HIS A 19 -21.14 11.77 7.74
C HIS A 19 -20.56 13.12 8.20
N ALA A 20 -20.96 14.24 7.56
CA ALA A 20 -20.44 15.58 7.85
C ALA A 20 -20.68 16.03 9.31
N GLY A 21 -21.70 15.47 9.99
CA GLY A 21 -22.01 15.78 11.40
C GLY A 21 -21.19 15.00 12.43
N SER A 22 -20.36 14.03 12.02
CA SER A 22 -19.63 13.15 12.95
C SER A 22 -18.39 13.78 13.58
N GLY A 23 -17.86 14.87 13.01
CA GLY A 23 -16.62 15.51 13.45
C GLY A 23 -15.34 14.69 13.20
N LEU A 24 -15.46 13.48 12.63
CA LEU A 24 -14.34 12.60 12.29
C LEU A 24 -13.98 12.70 10.81
N PRO A 25 -12.71 12.47 10.44
CA PRO A 25 -12.30 12.39 9.04
C PRO A 25 -12.94 11.16 8.37
N VAL A 26 -13.40 11.34 7.13
CA VAL A 26 -14.00 10.27 6.33
C VAL A 26 -12.95 9.69 5.40
N TRP A 27 -12.77 8.36 5.46
CA TRP A 27 -11.85 7.62 4.62
C TRP A 27 -12.63 6.77 3.61
N PHE A 28 -12.19 6.80 2.36
CA PHE A 28 -12.72 5.92 1.32
C PHE A 28 -11.67 4.87 0.97
N LEU A 29 -12.04 3.60 1.09
CA LEU A 29 -11.25 2.50 0.56
C LEU A 29 -11.84 2.09 -0.77
N VAL A 30 -11.06 2.17 -1.83
CA VAL A 30 -11.46 1.78 -3.18
C VAL A 30 -10.69 0.53 -3.54
N ASP A 31 -11.43 -0.54 -3.84
CA ASP A 31 -10.85 -1.75 -4.40
C ASP A 31 -10.62 -1.54 -5.90
N CYS A 32 -9.40 -1.84 -6.35
CA CYS A 32 -8.96 -1.60 -7.72
C CYS A 32 -8.66 -2.96 -8.39
N PRO A 33 -8.82 -3.09 -9.72
CA PRO A 33 -8.60 -4.36 -10.41
C PRO A 33 -7.18 -4.89 -10.21
N GLY A 34 -6.99 -6.17 -9.90
CA GLY A 34 -5.69 -6.70 -9.46
C GLY A 34 -4.59 -6.84 -10.54
N GLN A 35 -4.86 -6.46 -11.79
CA GLN A 35 -3.91 -6.61 -12.90
C GLN A 35 -3.02 -5.37 -13.06
N VAL A 36 -1.70 -5.56 -13.04
CA VAL A 36 -0.71 -4.46 -13.02
C VAL A 36 -0.77 -3.60 -14.28
N GLU A 37 -1.18 -4.18 -15.41
CA GLU A 37 -1.28 -3.52 -16.70
C GLU A 37 -2.28 -2.36 -16.68
N PHE A 38 -3.29 -2.40 -15.81
CA PHE A 38 -4.23 -1.30 -15.63
C PHE A 38 -3.63 -0.07 -14.93
N TYR A 39 -2.54 -0.25 -14.19
CA TYR A 39 -1.88 0.84 -13.46
C TYR A 39 -0.75 1.46 -14.26
N VAL A 40 -0.11 0.65 -15.13
CA VAL A 40 1.09 1.04 -15.88
C VAL A 40 0.75 1.63 -17.24
N HIS A 41 -0.26 1.09 -17.94
CA HIS A 41 -0.56 1.47 -19.33
C HIS A 41 -1.93 2.13 -19.53
N SER A 42 -2.76 2.23 -18.48
CA SER A 42 -4.11 2.78 -18.61
C SER A 42 -4.23 4.17 -17.97
N GLU A 43 -4.68 5.15 -18.74
CA GLU A 43 -5.01 6.49 -18.23
C GLU A 43 -6.26 6.49 -17.33
N GLY A 44 -6.97 5.36 -17.22
CA GLY A 44 -8.24 5.25 -16.51
C GLY A 44 -8.10 5.58 -15.03
N LEU A 45 -7.16 4.94 -14.34
CA LEU A 45 -6.95 5.19 -12.91
C LEU A 45 -6.40 6.59 -12.64
N ALA A 46 -5.44 7.05 -13.44
CA ALA A 46 -4.91 8.42 -13.34
C ALA A 46 -6.04 9.47 -13.52
N THR A 47 -6.99 9.23 -14.43
CA THR A 47 -8.17 10.09 -14.62
C THR A 47 -9.09 10.08 -13.42
N VAL A 48 -9.34 8.90 -12.82
CA VAL A 48 -10.12 8.77 -11.59
C VAL A 48 -9.47 9.54 -10.46
N VAL A 49 -8.18 9.29 -10.18
CA VAL A 49 -7.40 9.97 -9.15
C VAL A 49 -7.45 11.49 -9.34
N LYS A 50 -7.12 11.99 -10.54
CA LYS A 50 -7.14 13.44 -10.85
C LYS A 50 -8.53 14.03 -10.61
N THR A 51 -9.59 13.31 -11.00
CA THR A 51 -10.97 13.74 -10.79
C THR A 51 -11.33 13.80 -9.31
N LEU A 52 -11.00 12.76 -8.53
CA LEU A 52 -11.25 12.71 -7.09
C LEU A 52 -10.51 13.84 -6.35
N THR A 53 -9.22 14.03 -6.64
CA THR A 53 -8.42 15.11 -6.04
C THR A 53 -9.00 16.49 -6.36
N LYS A 54 -9.40 16.75 -7.62
CA LYS A 54 -9.94 18.05 -8.02
C LYS A 54 -11.36 18.30 -7.51
N GLN A 55 -12.26 17.33 -7.62
CA GLN A 55 -13.69 17.52 -7.37
C GLN A 55 -14.10 17.28 -5.92
N LEU A 56 -13.38 16.43 -5.17
CA LEU A 56 -13.66 16.13 -3.77
C LEU A 56 -12.65 16.77 -2.82
N ARG A 57 -11.56 17.37 -3.34
CA ARG A 57 -10.40 17.82 -2.54
C ARG A 57 -9.86 16.71 -1.64
N ALA A 58 -9.96 15.47 -2.11
CA ALA A 58 -9.48 14.30 -1.39
C ALA A 58 -7.96 14.20 -1.49
N THR A 59 -7.30 13.84 -0.40
CA THR A 59 -5.92 13.37 -0.41
C THR A 59 -5.93 11.89 -0.79
N VAL A 60 -5.31 11.54 -1.91
CA VAL A 60 -5.32 10.18 -2.44
C VAL A 60 -3.96 9.53 -2.17
N THR A 61 -3.99 8.25 -1.79
CA THR A 61 -2.80 7.41 -1.57
C THR A 61 -3.13 6.04 -2.12
N MET A 62 -2.15 5.40 -2.76
CA MET A 62 -2.29 4.05 -3.29
C MET A 62 -1.63 3.06 -2.34
N THR A 63 -2.28 1.93 -2.10
CA THR A 63 -1.69 0.83 -1.33
C THR A 63 -1.37 -0.31 -2.29
N HIS A 64 -0.07 -0.59 -2.46
CA HIS A 64 0.40 -1.64 -3.36
C HIS A 64 0.59 -2.92 -2.56
N LEU A 65 -0.20 -3.95 -2.85
CA LEU A 65 -0.16 -5.24 -2.16
C LEU A 65 0.76 -6.20 -2.91
N CYS A 66 1.90 -6.52 -2.32
CA CYS A 66 2.85 -7.50 -2.83
C CYS A 66 2.67 -8.83 -2.09
N ASP A 67 2.64 -9.97 -2.78
CA ASP A 67 2.66 -11.28 -2.10
C ASP A 67 4.07 -11.52 -1.54
N ALA A 68 4.18 -11.63 -0.20
CA ALA A 68 5.46 -11.76 0.47
C ALA A 68 6.22 -13.01 0.02
N VAL A 69 5.55 -14.16 -0.05
CA VAL A 69 6.17 -15.45 -0.42
C VAL A 69 6.81 -15.38 -1.80
N VAL A 70 6.15 -14.70 -2.73
CA VAL A 70 6.70 -14.51 -4.09
C VAL A 70 7.83 -13.49 -4.07
N ALA A 71 7.61 -12.33 -3.45
CA ALA A 71 8.57 -11.23 -3.46
C ALA A 71 9.89 -11.59 -2.76
N THR A 72 9.86 -12.44 -1.73
CA THR A 72 11.04 -12.78 -0.92
C THR A 72 11.71 -14.08 -1.34
N ARG A 73 11.23 -14.74 -2.41
CA ARG A 73 11.74 -16.04 -2.87
C ARG A 73 13.23 -16.02 -3.24
N ASP A 74 13.68 -14.95 -3.89
CA ASP A 74 15.06 -14.78 -4.35
C ASP A 74 15.40 -13.29 -4.55
N VAL A 75 16.70 -12.93 -4.54
CA VAL A 75 17.15 -11.53 -4.69
C VAL A 75 16.63 -10.88 -5.96
N PRO A 76 16.72 -11.53 -7.15
CA PRO A 76 16.19 -10.94 -8.37
C PRO A 76 14.71 -10.60 -8.24
N THR A 77 13.90 -11.51 -7.70
CA THR A 77 12.45 -11.32 -7.57
C THR A 77 12.10 -10.21 -6.57
N TYR A 78 12.86 -10.09 -5.48
CA TYR A 78 12.70 -8.97 -4.54
C TYR A 78 13.00 -7.63 -5.21
N VAL A 79 14.14 -7.52 -5.91
CA VAL A 79 14.51 -6.30 -6.63
C VAL A 79 13.50 -5.97 -7.71
N SER A 80 13.02 -6.95 -8.49
CA SER A 80 11.96 -6.77 -9.47
C SER A 80 10.67 -6.26 -8.84
N THR A 81 10.31 -6.74 -7.65
CA THR A 81 9.13 -6.27 -6.91
C THR A 81 9.29 -4.81 -6.47
N CYS A 82 10.47 -4.44 -5.96
CA CYS A 82 10.76 -3.04 -5.60
C CYS A 82 10.71 -2.11 -6.83
N LEU A 83 11.31 -2.53 -7.95
CA LEU A 83 11.28 -1.77 -9.20
C LEU A 83 9.86 -1.61 -9.72
N LEU A 84 9.03 -2.65 -9.64
CA LEU A 84 7.62 -2.57 -10.01
C LEU A 84 6.87 -1.54 -9.16
N CYS A 85 7.05 -1.58 -7.84
CA CYS A 85 6.45 -0.60 -6.93
C CYS A 85 6.86 0.83 -7.30
N LEU A 86 8.16 1.02 -7.59
CA LEU A 86 8.71 2.32 -7.97
C LEU A 86 8.18 2.79 -9.33
N SER A 87 8.10 1.91 -10.32
CA SER A 87 7.49 2.22 -11.62
C SER A 87 6.06 2.73 -11.45
N CYS A 88 5.24 2.03 -10.67
CA CYS A 88 3.86 2.47 -10.40
C CYS A 88 3.79 3.82 -9.67
N MET A 89 4.72 4.11 -8.74
CA MET A 89 4.79 5.42 -8.06
C MET A 89 5.05 6.55 -9.05
N VAL A 90 5.97 6.32 -10.00
CA VAL A 90 6.33 7.32 -11.02
C VAL A 90 5.17 7.56 -11.99
N GLU A 91 4.49 6.50 -12.43
CA GLU A 91 3.40 6.61 -13.41
C GLU A 91 2.13 7.25 -12.85
N LEU A 92 1.78 6.95 -11.59
CA LEU A 92 0.58 7.52 -10.96
C LEU A 92 0.83 8.85 -10.25
N GLU A 93 2.10 9.20 -9.99
CA GLU A 93 2.51 10.41 -9.27
C GLU A 93 1.81 10.55 -7.90
N LEU A 94 1.54 9.43 -7.23
CA LEU A 94 0.88 9.38 -5.93
C LEU A 94 1.82 8.90 -4.83
N PRO A 95 1.59 9.30 -3.57
CA PRO A 95 2.20 8.61 -2.44
C PRO A 95 1.68 7.17 -2.40
N HIS A 96 2.60 6.21 -2.30
CA HIS A 96 2.28 4.78 -2.23
C HIS A 96 2.71 4.19 -0.89
N VAL A 97 1.89 3.28 -0.38
CA VAL A 97 2.21 2.41 0.74
C VAL A 97 2.36 1.00 0.18
N ASN A 98 3.60 0.50 0.10
CA ASN A 98 3.86 -0.86 -0.34
C ASN A 98 3.74 -1.81 0.85
N VAL A 99 2.89 -2.83 0.74
CA VAL A 99 2.59 -3.79 1.80
C VAL A 99 2.91 -5.19 1.31
N PHE A 100 3.82 -5.87 1.99
CA PHE A 100 4.00 -7.31 1.83
C PHE A 100 2.89 -8.06 2.57
N THR A 101 2.04 -8.72 1.80
CA THR A 101 0.88 -9.51 2.26
C THR A 101 1.27 -10.97 2.46
N LYS A 102 0.48 -11.71 3.25
CA LYS A 102 0.71 -13.14 3.53
C LYS A 102 2.09 -13.42 4.15
N TRP A 103 2.61 -12.47 4.93
CA TRP A 103 3.91 -12.60 5.57
C TRP A 103 3.99 -13.80 6.52
N ASP A 104 2.85 -14.18 7.10
CA ASP A 104 2.69 -15.37 7.93
C ASP A 104 3.16 -16.66 7.22
N LEU A 105 2.99 -16.75 5.90
CA LEU A 105 3.40 -17.92 5.11
C LEU A 105 4.90 -17.98 4.86
N VAL A 106 5.61 -16.85 4.94
CA VAL A 106 7.08 -16.80 4.76
C VAL A 106 7.77 -17.49 5.93
N VAL A 107 7.34 -17.17 7.16
CA VAL A 107 7.88 -17.74 8.40
C VAL A 107 7.65 -19.26 8.48
N MET A 108 6.52 -19.75 7.94
CA MET A 108 6.22 -21.18 7.94
C MET A 108 7.09 -22.00 6.96
N GLN A 109 7.71 -21.36 5.96
CA GLN A 109 8.57 -22.05 4.99
C GLN A 109 10.00 -22.29 5.50
N GLU A 110 10.38 -21.69 6.62
CA GLU A 110 11.73 -21.82 7.21
C GLU A 110 11.96 -23.15 7.93
N GLY A 111 10.90 -23.91 8.21
CA GLY A 111 10.97 -25.18 8.96
C GLY A 111 11.08 -26.45 8.12
N GLY A 112 11.44 -26.35 6.84
CA GLY A 112 11.62 -27.51 5.94
C GLY A 112 13.09 -27.85 5.73
N ASP A 113 13.42 -29.15 5.80
CA ASP A 113 14.78 -29.71 5.75
C ASP A 113 15.78 -28.95 4.85
N ASP A 114 16.91 -28.64 5.49
CA ASP A 114 18.09 -27.93 4.99
C ASP A 114 18.68 -28.58 3.71
N ASP A 115 18.54 -27.94 2.54
CA ASP A 115 19.64 -27.81 1.54
C ASP A 115 19.28 -27.03 0.25
N GLU A 116 18.00 -26.81 -0.09
CA GLU A 116 17.66 -26.30 -1.44
C GLU A 116 16.70 -25.09 -1.51
N ARG A 117 16.46 -24.39 -0.39
CA ARG A 117 15.55 -23.24 -0.37
C ARG A 117 16.14 -22.04 0.36
N CYS A 118 16.95 -21.27 -0.35
CA CYS A 118 17.37 -19.94 0.09
C CYS A 118 16.21 -18.95 -0.03
N ASN A 119 15.34 -18.86 0.99
CA ASN A 119 14.68 -17.59 1.23
C ASN A 119 15.81 -16.59 1.56
N TYR A 120 16.11 -15.68 0.63
CA TYR A 120 17.23 -14.74 0.80
C TYR A 120 17.00 -13.77 1.95
N LEU A 121 15.73 -13.49 2.23
CA LEU A 121 15.31 -12.98 3.52
C LEU A 121 15.13 -14.20 4.41
N ASP A 122 16.25 -14.72 4.92
CA ASP A 122 16.24 -15.48 6.16
C ASP A 122 15.54 -14.56 7.17
N THR A 123 14.29 -14.90 7.46
CA THR A 123 13.35 -14.07 8.20
C THR A 123 13.90 -13.88 9.62
N GLY A 124 14.78 -14.77 10.07
CA GLY A 124 15.66 -14.61 11.23
C GLY A 124 16.68 -13.48 11.09
N SER A 125 17.62 -13.53 10.14
CA SER A 125 18.72 -12.53 10.10
C SER A 125 18.30 -11.12 9.67
N PHE A 126 17.28 -10.94 8.82
CA PHE A 126 16.86 -9.60 8.39
C PHE A 126 15.83 -8.95 9.35
N LEU A 127 14.92 -9.71 9.98
CA LEU A 127 13.91 -9.14 10.88
C LEU A 127 14.36 -9.02 12.32
N ASP A 128 15.10 -10.01 12.83
CA ASP A 128 15.24 -10.16 14.28
C ASP A 128 16.15 -9.08 14.89
N GLU A 129 17.18 -8.63 14.16
CA GLU A 129 18.09 -7.59 14.65
C GLU A 129 17.74 -6.17 14.20
N HIS A 130 17.16 -5.98 13.02
CA HIS A 130 16.94 -4.65 12.43
C HIS A 130 15.48 -4.16 12.50
N PHE A 131 14.51 -5.01 12.17
CA PHE A 131 13.10 -4.61 12.10
C PHE A 131 12.46 -4.52 13.49
N ASN A 132 12.72 -5.52 14.36
CA ASN A 132 12.32 -5.48 15.76
C ASN A 132 12.93 -4.28 16.50
N ARG A 133 14.18 -3.93 16.20
CA ARG A 133 14.87 -2.76 16.77
C ARG A 133 14.28 -1.44 16.26
N MET A 134 13.85 -1.38 15.00
CA MET A 134 13.16 -0.23 14.40
C MET A 134 11.78 0.00 15.04
N TRP A 135 11.03 -1.07 15.31
CA TRP A 135 9.72 -0.99 15.98
C TRP A 135 9.82 -0.75 17.49
N ALA A 136 10.81 -1.35 18.17
CA ALA A 136 11.07 -1.12 19.59
C ALA A 136 11.54 0.32 19.87
N ASN A 137 12.38 0.89 18.99
CA ASN A 137 12.86 2.27 19.11
C ASN A 137 11.86 3.31 18.60
N GLY A 138 10.87 2.91 17.79
CA GLY A 138 9.81 3.80 17.29
C GLY A 138 8.75 4.22 18.33
N ARG A 139 8.82 3.69 19.56
CA ARG A 139 7.86 3.99 20.65
C ARG A 139 8.12 5.29 21.43
N THR A 140 9.11 6.09 21.06
CA THR A 140 9.27 7.43 21.65
C THR A 140 8.87 8.52 20.66
N LEU A 141 7.58 8.61 20.34
CA LEU A 141 7.03 9.93 20.06
C LEU A 141 7.02 10.68 21.40
N PRO A 142 7.61 11.88 21.51
CA PRO A 142 7.50 12.66 22.73
C PRO A 142 6.01 12.89 23.04
N PRO A 143 5.59 12.81 24.32
CA PRO A 143 4.20 13.05 24.68
C PRO A 143 3.79 14.45 24.21
N ILE A 144 2.65 14.54 23.52
CA ILE A 144 2.04 15.82 23.16
C ILE A 144 1.68 16.53 24.48
N ALA A 145 2.41 17.59 24.81
CA ALA A 145 2.12 18.40 25.98
C ALA A 145 0.74 19.05 25.82
N PRO A 146 -0.10 19.09 26.87
CA PRO A 146 -1.39 19.78 26.80
C PRO A 146 -1.16 21.29 26.60
N PRO A 147 -2.03 21.97 25.84
CA PRO A 147 -1.93 23.41 25.65
C PRO A 147 -2.11 24.14 26.98
N GLY A 148 -1.13 24.97 27.32
CA GLY A 148 -1.19 25.95 28.42
C GLY A 148 -1.77 27.28 27.96
#